data_AF-A0A4V1UMH7-F1
#
_entry.id   AF-A0A4V1UMH7-F1
#
_cell.length_a   1.000
_cell.length_b   1.000
_cell.length_c   1.000
_cell.angle_alpha   90.00
_cell.angle_beta   90.00
_cell.angle_gamma   90.00
#
_symmetry.space_group_name_H-M   'P 1'
#
loop_
_entity.id
_entity.type
_entity.pdbx_description
1 polymer ?
#
loop_
_entity_poly.entity_id
_entity_poly.type
_entity_poly.pdbx_seq_one_letter_code
_entity_poly.pdbx_strand_id
1 'polypeptide(L)'
;MAAALLSACQTTRERLLAEGYPAPFANGFEDGCSSGRNAAQALGEFRKNVPTYLADRQYATGWDDGFRQCQASVASDFQRRIGTDSKADRDWRHARDQDMGKALGRMSHD
;
A
#
# COMPACT_ATOMS: atom_id res chain seq x y z
N MET A 1 -30.70 -23.28 -6.60
CA MET A 1 -30.57 -21.98 -5.91
C MET A 1 -29.14 -21.53 -6.05
N ALA A 2 -28.88 -20.46 -6.80
CA ALA A 2 -27.54 -19.88 -6.93
C ALA A 2 -27.33 -18.93 -5.75
N ALA A 3 -26.51 -19.32 -4.78
CA ALA A 3 -26.11 -18.45 -3.70
C ALA A 3 -25.03 -17.49 -4.23
N ALA A 4 -25.39 -16.23 -4.42
CA ALA A 4 -24.44 -15.17 -4.72
C ALA A 4 -23.57 -14.96 -3.47
N LEU A 5 -22.32 -15.43 -3.51
CA LEU A 5 -21.32 -15.14 -2.48
C LEU A 5 -20.90 -13.67 -2.62
N LEU A 6 -21.64 -12.79 -1.94
CA LEU A 6 -21.20 -11.43 -1.68
C LEU A 6 -19.97 -11.54 -0.76
N SER A 7 -18.76 -11.46 -1.34
CA SER A 7 -17.55 -11.22 -0.56
C SER A 7 -17.65 -9.81 0.03
N ALA A 8 -18.18 -9.70 1.24
CA ALA A 8 -18.12 -8.44 1.98
C ALA A 8 -16.64 -8.07 2.12
N CYS A 9 -16.30 -6.83 1.78
CA CYS A 9 -14.97 -6.30 2.04
C CYS A 9 -14.82 -6.19 3.56
N GLN A 10 -14.38 -7.28 4.20
CA GLN A 10 -14.24 -7.34 5.65
C GLN A 10 -13.15 -6.34 6.04
N THR A 11 -13.48 -5.42 6.93
CA THR A 11 -12.50 -4.45 7.42
C THR A 11 -11.44 -5.19 8.26
N THR A 12 -10.20 -4.68 8.30
CA THR A 12 -9.16 -5.29 9.15
C THR A 12 -9.60 -5.35 10.61
N ARG A 13 -10.37 -4.36 11.06
CA ARG A 13 -11.01 -4.33 12.37
C ARG A 13 -11.89 -5.54 12.62
N GLU A 14 -12.83 -5.83 11.72
CA GLU A 14 -13.74 -6.99 11.84
C GLU A 14 -12.97 -8.31 11.89
N ARG A 15 -11.89 -8.43 11.10
CA ARG A 15 -11.01 -9.60 11.15
C ARG A 15 -10.33 -9.74 12.52
N LEU A 16 -9.74 -8.66 13.04
CA LEU A 16 -9.10 -8.67 14.36
C LEU A 16 -10.09 -9.04 15.46
N LEU A 17 -11.32 -8.52 15.41
CA LEU A 17 -12.38 -8.91 16.34
C LEU A 17 -12.72 -10.40 16.24
N ALA A 18 -12.81 -10.94 15.02
CA ALA A 18 -13.07 -12.37 14.79
C ALA A 18 -11.91 -13.27 15.28
N GLU A 19 -10.67 -12.76 15.24
CA GLU A 19 -9.48 -13.43 15.78
C GLU A 19 -9.36 -13.30 17.32
N GLY A 20 -10.29 -12.59 17.97
CA GLY A 20 -10.35 -12.46 19.43
C GLY A 20 -9.55 -11.29 20.00
N TYR A 21 -9.10 -10.36 19.17
CA TYR A 21 -8.43 -9.15 19.66
C TYR A 21 -9.44 -8.23 20.39
N PRO A 22 -9.00 -7.53 21.45
CA PRO A 22 -9.85 -6.57 22.16
C PRO A 22 -10.38 -5.47 21.23
N ALA A 23 -11.62 -5.04 21.45
CA ALA A 23 -12.24 -3.99 20.64
C ALA A 23 -11.45 -2.66 20.62
N PRO A 24 -10.87 -2.18 21.74
CA PRO A 24 -10.04 -0.97 21.69
C PRO A 24 -8.82 -1.12 20.78
N PHE A 25 -8.16 -2.30 20.82
CA PHE A 25 -7.04 -2.61 19.93
C PHE A 25 -7.47 -2.59 18.45
N ALA A 26 -8.56 -3.27 18.10
CA ALA A 26 -9.05 -3.34 16.73
C ALA A 26 -9.46 -1.96 16.18
N ASN A 27 -10.08 -1.11 17.01
CA ASN A 27 -10.41 0.27 16.68
C ASN A 27 -9.13 1.11 16.46
N GLY A 28 -8.18 1.01 17.40
CA GLY A 28 -6.90 1.69 17.28
C GLY A 28 -6.17 1.31 16.00
N PHE A 29 -6.13 0.01 15.68
CA PHE A 29 -5.49 -0.50 14.47
C PHE A 29 -6.08 0.08 13.19
N GLU A 30 -7.40 0.16 13.07
CA GLU A 30 -8.07 0.73 11.91
C GLU A 30 -7.73 2.21 11.73
N ASP A 31 -7.82 2.99 12.81
CA ASP A 31 -7.48 4.41 12.85
C ASP A 31 -5.99 4.65 12.50
N GLY A 32 -5.10 3.86 13.09
CA GLY A 32 -3.67 3.89 12.84
C GLY A 32 -3.34 3.56 11.40
N CYS A 33 -3.89 2.47 10.86
CA CYS A 33 -3.64 2.02 9.50
C CYS A 33 -4.14 3.03 8.44
N SER A 34 -5.30 3.63 8.68
CA SER A 34 -5.80 4.75 7.85
C SER A 34 -4.81 5.91 7.84
N SER A 35 -4.33 6.30 9.02
CA SER A 35 -3.32 7.36 9.18
C SER A 35 -1.98 7.01 8.51
N GLY A 36 -1.53 5.75 8.61
CA GLY A 36 -0.28 5.29 7.99
C GLY A 36 -0.30 5.35 6.47
N ARG A 37 -1.44 5.01 5.84
CA ARG A 37 -1.62 5.17 4.38
C ARG A 37 -1.63 6.64 3.94
N ASN A 38 -2.18 7.50 4.80
CA ASN A 38 -2.31 8.92 4.56
C ASN A 38 -0.99 9.69 4.79
N ALA A 39 -0.14 9.21 5.70
CA ALA A 39 1.17 9.78 5.97
C ALA A 39 2.08 9.78 4.73
N ALA A 40 1.88 8.85 3.80
CA ALA A 40 2.60 8.81 2.52
C ALA A 40 2.11 9.86 1.50
N GLN A 41 0.95 10.49 1.72
CA GLN A 41 0.29 11.38 0.77
C GLN A 41 0.35 12.87 1.15
N ALA A 42 1.13 13.23 2.20
CA ALA A 42 1.40 14.59 2.70
C ALA A 42 0.19 15.46 3.11
N LEU A 43 -1.04 15.13 2.71
CA LEU A 43 -2.27 15.92 2.93
C LEU A 43 -3.43 15.10 3.54
N GLY A 44 -3.18 13.87 3.98
CA GLY A 44 -4.24 13.01 4.48
C GLY A 44 -4.55 13.21 5.97
N GLU A 45 -5.84 13.16 6.31
CA GLU A 45 -6.34 13.23 7.69
C GLU A 45 -5.74 12.12 8.56
N PHE A 46 -5.05 12.51 9.64
CA PHE A 46 -4.57 11.61 10.68
C PHE A 46 -5.72 11.29 11.63
N ARG A 47 -6.23 10.06 11.56
CA ARG A 47 -7.24 9.55 12.49
C ARG A 47 -6.52 9.07 13.75
N LYS A 48 -6.32 9.97 14.73
CA LYS A 48 -5.89 9.59 16.09
C LYS A 48 -6.85 10.22 17.09
N ASN A 49 -7.67 9.39 17.76
CA ASN A 49 -8.46 9.86 18.89
C ASN A 49 -7.52 10.08 20.09
N VAL A 50 -6.95 11.28 20.19
CA VAL A 50 -5.91 11.61 21.18
C VAL A 50 -6.35 11.32 22.62
N PRO A 51 -7.55 11.73 23.08
CA PRO A 51 -8.02 11.37 24.42
C PRO A 51 -8.00 9.86 24.68
N THR A 52 -8.51 9.04 23.75
CA THR A 52 -8.52 7.58 23.90
C THR A 52 -7.12 6.98 23.82
N TYR A 53 -6.25 7.52 22.94
CA TYR A 53 -4.85 7.10 22.84
C TYR A 53 -4.08 7.30 24.14
N LEU A 54 -4.33 8.40 24.86
CA LEU A 54 -3.67 8.66 26.14
C LEU A 54 -4.27 7.85 27.29
N ALA A 55 -5.56 7.49 27.22
CA ALA A 55 -6.27 6.82 28.30
C ALA A 55 -6.26 5.29 28.21
N ASP A 56 -6.22 4.72 27.00
CA ASP A 56 -6.36 3.28 26.75
C ASP A 56 -5.13 2.71 26.04
N ARG A 57 -4.36 1.89 26.76
CA ARG A 57 -3.14 1.25 26.22
C ARG A 57 -3.43 0.29 25.08
N GLN A 58 -4.58 -0.39 25.06
CA GLN A 58 -4.92 -1.32 23.99
C GLN A 58 -5.20 -0.56 22.69
N TYR A 59 -5.94 0.56 22.78
CA TYR A 59 -6.14 1.45 21.64
C TYR A 59 -4.81 2.02 21.14
N ALA A 60 -3.96 2.53 22.04
CA ALA A 60 -2.66 3.08 21.67
C ALA A 60 -1.78 2.05 20.94
N THR A 61 -1.71 0.83 21.48
CA THR A 61 -0.94 -0.27 20.88
C THR A 61 -1.47 -0.62 19.50
N GLY A 62 -2.79 -0.78 19.37
CA GLY A 62 -3.42 -1.06 18.08
C GLY A 62 -3.12 0.06 17.07
N TRP A 63 -3.22 1.32 17.49
CA TRP A 63 -2.94 2.47 16.64
C TRP A 63 -1.51 2.51 16.13
N ASP A 64 -0.52 2.32 17.00
CA ASP A 64 0.90 2.34 16.60
C ASP A 64 1.22 1.18 15.63
N ASP A 65 0.66 -0.01 15.89
CA ASP A 65 0.85 -1.18 15.02
C ASP A 65 0.20 -1.01 13.66
N GLY A 66 -1.06 -0.57 13.62
CA GLY A 66 -1.78 -0.30 12.37
C GLY A 66 -1.06 0.78 11.54
N PHE A 67 -0.62 1.87 12.18
CA PHE A 67 0.11 2.95 11.53
C PHE A 67 1.37 2.45 10.83
N ARG A 68 2.23 1.76 11.57
CA ARG A 68 3.51 1.25 11.07
C ARG A 68 3.32 0.25 9.93
N GLN A 69 2.39 -0.71 10.07
CA GLN A 69 2.17 -1.72 9.03
C GLN A 69 1.68 -1.08 7.73
N CYS A 70 0.72 -0.18 7.79
CA CYS A 70 0.13 0.38 6.59
C CYS A 70 0.99 1.49 5.96
N GLN A 71 1.81 2.18 6.74
CA GLN A 71 2.87 3.05 6.22
C GLN A 71 3.90 2.24 5.43
N ALA A 72 4.36 1.12 5.98
CA ALA A 72 5.33 0.24 5.30
C ALA A 72 4.78 -0.36 4.00
N SER A 73 3.49 -0.72 3.97
CA SER A 73 2.82 -1.20 2.75
C SER A 73 2.83 -0.15 1.65
N VAL A 74 2.50 1.11 1.95
CA VAL A 74 2.53 2.18 0.94
C VAL A 74 3.95 2.45 0.45
N ALA A 75 4.94 2.47 1.35
CA ALA A 75 6.34 2.64 0.96
C ALA A 75 6.83 1.50 0.05
N SER A 76 6.44 0.27 0.36
CA SER A 76 6.78 -0.92 -0.44
C SER A 76 6.11 -0.88 -1.82
N ASP A 77 4.84 -0.48 -1.88
CA ASP A 77 4.13 -0.31 -3.15
C ASP A 77 4.74 0.78 -4.02
N PHE A 78 5.13 1.91 -3.41
CA PHE A 78 5.84 2.98 -4.11
C PHE A 78 7.16 2.47 -4.71
N GLN A 79 7.98 1.80 -3.90
CA GLN A 79 9.26 1.25 -4.34
C GLN A 79 9.10 0.25 -5.50
N ARG A 80 8.08 -0.61 -5.42
CA ARG A 80 7.75 -1.57 -6.48
C ARG A 80 7.33 -0.89 -7.79
N ARG A 81 6.55 0.19 -7.72
CA ARG A 81 6.15 0.97 -8.89
C ARG A 81 7.36 1.63 -9.55
N ILE A 82 8.18 2.34 -8.78
CA ILE A 82 9.43 2.95 -9.28
C ILE A 82 10.36 1.92 -9.93
N GLY A 83 10.49 0.74 -9.32
CA GLY A 83 11.28 -0.36 -9.89
C GLY A 83 10.73 -0.87 -11.23
N THR A 84 9.41 -0.97 -11.36
CA THR A 84 8.73 -1.36 -12.62
C THR A 84 8.94 -0.32 -13.70
N ASP A 85 8.71 0.96 -13.39
CA ASP A 85 8.87 2.07 -14.34
C ASP A 85 10.32 2.15 -14.84
N SER A 86 11.28 2.01 -13.94
CA SER A 86 12.71 1.97 -14.28
C SER A 86 13.08 0.80 -15.21
N LYS A 87 12.40 -0.34 -15.09
CA LYS A 87 12.60 -1.48 -15.99
C LYS A 87 12.01 -1.19 -17.38
N ALA A 88 10.77 -0.70 -17.42
CA ALA A 88 10.12 -0.33 -18.67
C ALA A 88 10.93 0.70 -19.48
N ASP A 89 11.50 1.70 -18.80
CA ASP A 89 12.37 2.71 -19.42
C ASP A 89 13.65 2.10 -20.01
N ARG A 90 14.29 1.15 -19.30
CA ARG A 90 15.46 0.44 -19.82
C ARG A 90 15.11 -0.39 -21.04
N ASP A 91 14.00 -1.13 -20.99
CA ASP A 91 13.54 -1.98 -22.08
C ASP A 91 13.21 -1.15 -23.33
N TRP A 92 12.56 0.01 -23.16
CA TRP A 92 12.30 0.96 -24.25
C TRP A 92 13.59 1.50 -24.89
N ARG A 93 14.58 1.88 -24.07
CA ARG A 93 15.90 2.34 -24.57
C ARG A 93 16.58 1.27 -25.40
N HIS A 94 16.60 0.03 -24.91
CA HIS A 94 17.19 -1.10 -25.62
C HIS A 94 16.49 -1.38 -26.95
N ALA A 95 15.16 -1.36 -27.00
CA ALA A 95 14.41 -1.56 -28.24
C ALA A 95 14.74 -0.48 -29.28
N ARG A 96 14.76 0.80 -28.86
CA ARG A 96 15.12 1.92 -29.73
C ARG A 96 16.54 1.78 -30.29
N ASP A 97 17.51 1.43 -29.46
CA ASP A 97 18.90 1.31 -29.89
C ASP A 97 19.08 0.13 -30.87
N GLN A 98 18.35 -0.98 -30.67
CA GLN A 98 18.33 -2.09 -31.61
C GLN A 98 17.73 -1.70 -32.96
N ASP A 99 16.64 -0.93 -32.97
CA ASP A 99 16.00 -0.49 -34.20
C ASP A 99 16.88 0.49 -34.98
N MET A 100 17.59 1.38 -34.28
CA MET A 100 18.61 2.24 -34.90
C MET A 100 19.76 1.42 -35.49
N GLY A 101 20.25 0.40 -34.78
CA GLY A 101 21.27 -0.50 -35.29
C GLY A 101 20.82 -1.25 -36.55
N LYS A 102 19.58 -1.74 -36.58
CA LYS A 102 18.99 -2.39 -37.78
C LYS A 102 18.85 -1.41 -38.94
N ALA A 103 18.43 -0.17 -38.69
CA ALA A 103 18.28 0.84 -39.74
C ALA A 103 19.63 1.20 -40.38
N LEU A 104 20.65 1.48 -39.57
CA LEU A 104 22.01 1.75 -40.03
C LEU A 104 22.62 0.54 -40.76
N GLY A 105 22.38 -0.68 -40.27
CA GLY A 105 22.82 -1.90 -40.92
C GLY A 105 22.21 -2.10 -42.32
N ARG A 106 20.93 -1.77 -42.52
CA ARG A 106 20.29 -1.81 -43.84
C ARG A 106 20.89 -0.79 -44.80
N MET A 107 21.12 0.44 -44.34
CA MET A 107 21.73 1.51 -45.16
C MET A 107 23.15 1.18 -45.63
N SER A 108 23.87 0.29 -44.94
CA SER A 108 25.23 -0.12 -45.33
C SER A 108 25.26 -1.27 -46.34
N HIS A 109 24.11 -1.87 -46.68
CA HIS A 109 23.99 -2.95 -47.67
C HIS A 109 23.37 -2.49 -49.00
N ASP A 110 23.03 -1.19 -49.12
CA ASP A 110 22.63 -0.51 -50.34
C ASP A 110 23.78 0.37 -50.86
#